data_AF-A0A1V4LXC6-F1
#
_entry.id   AF-A0A1V4LXC6-F1
#
_cell.length_a   1.000
_cell.length_b   1.000
_cell.length_c   1.000
_cell.angle_alpha   90.00
_cell.angle_beta   90.00
_cell.angle_gamma   90.00
#
_symmetry.space_group_name_H-M   'P 1'
#
loop_
_entity.id
_entity.type
_entity.pdbx_description
1 polymer ?
#
loop_
_entity_poly.entity_id
_entity_poly.type
_entity_poly.pdbx_seq_one_letter_code
_entity_poly.pdbx_strand_id
1 'polypeptide(L)'
;MDRMNGWQRLWLILAVLTAIGTTVFGVMEVSRTSHIQDRHNQVLISYRAKIKDLEHPDKDATHGILYSMRTSHLRTVDEVKSAIRQADAEYEEDLKNLLWTQTKQIAFLFVAWSGGCLLLYGFGLTCNWVYRGFRPEKA
;
A
#
# COMPACT_ATOMS: atom_id res chain seq x y z
N MET A 1 -3.53 15.49 -37.12
CA MET A 1 -3.04 15.39 -35.72
C MET A 1 -2.49 16.76 -35.35
N ASP A 2 -3.30 17.57 -34.68
CA ASP A 2 -3.00 18.97 -34.36
C ASP A 2 -1.70 19.09 -33.54
N ARG A 3 -0.84 20.04 -33.94
CA ARG A 3 0.42 20.35 -33.26
C ARG A 3 0.09 20.94 -31.88
N MET A 4 0.31 20.17 -30.82
CA MET A 4 0.26 20.67 -29.44
C MET A 4 1.16 21.90 -29.28
N ASN A 5 0.64 22.95 -28.64
CA ASN A 5 1.40 24.17 -28.37
C ASN A 5 2.62 23.86 -27.49
N GLY A 6 3.75 24.54 -27.74
CA GLY A 6 5.00 24.34 -26.98
C GLY A 6 4.81 24.50 -25.46
N TRP A 7 3.87 25.35 -25.05
CA TRP A 7 3.45 25.51 -23.67
C TRP A 7 2.79 24.25 -23.08
N GLN A 8 1.89 23.60 -23.83
CA GLN A 8 1.24 22.36 -23.39
C GLN A 8 2.25 21.21 -23.24
N ARG A 9 3.26 21.16 -24.12
CA ARG A 9 4.33 20.15 -24.04
C ARG A 9 5.18 20.30 -22.76
N LEU A 10 5.52 21.54 -22.37
CA LEU A 10 6.28 21.80 -21.15
C LEU A 10 5.50 21.36 -19.89
N TRP A 11 4.21 21.67 -19.85
CA TRP A 11 3.31 21.27 -18.76
C TRP A 11 3.15 19.76 -18.65
N LEU A 12 3.08 19.07 -19.78
CA LEU A 12 3.01 17.61 -19.80
C LEU A 12 4.26 16.96 -19.21
N ILE A 13 5.45 17.49 -19.55
CA ILE A 13 6.72 17.02 -18.96
C ILE A 13 6.74 17.26 -17.45
N LEU A 14 6.30 18.44 -16.99
CA LEU A 14 6.24 18.76 -15.56
C LEU A 14 5.23 17.89 -14.80
N ALA A 15 4.08 17.59 -15.41
CA ALA A 15 3.08 16.67 -14.85
C ALA A 15 3.64 15.24 -14.73
N VAL A 16 4.38 14.78 -15.74
CA VAL A 16 5.05 13.47 -15.69
C VAL A 16 6.13 13.44 -14.60
N LEU A 17 6.96 14.46 -14.49
CA LEU A 17 8.00 14.55 -13.45
C LEU A 17 7.40 14.55 -12.03
N THR A 18 6.33 15.31 -11.82
CA THR A 18 5.63 15.36 -10.53
C THR A 18 4.93 14.03 -10.22
N ALA A 19 4.36 13.35 -11.23
CA ALA A 19 3.76 12.02 -11.07
C ALA A 19 4.79 10.98 -10.62
N ILE A 20 5.99 11.00 -11.22
CA ILE A 20 7.09 10.11 -10.85
C ILE A 20 7.47 10.37 -9.38
N GLY A 21 7.64 11.63 -8.99
CA GLY A 21 7.96 12.00 -7.60
C GLY A 21 6.91 11.53 -6.59
N THR A 22 5.61 11.74 -6.87
CA THR A 22 4.53 11.31 -5.99
C THR A 22 4.40 9.79 -5.91
N THR A 23 4.69 9.07 -7.01
CA THR A 23 4.65 7.61 -7.03
C THR A 23 5.77 7.01 -6.17
N VAL A 24 6.99 7.54 -6.29
CA VAL A 24 8.15 7.10 -5.47
C VAL A 24 7.89 7.35 -3.99
N PHE A 25 7.34 8.51 -3.64
CA PHE A 25 6.97 8.83 -2.26
C PHE A 25 5.89 7.89 -1.71
N GLY A 26 4.85 7.59 -2.50
CA GLY A 26 3.77 6.67 -2.10
C GLY A 26 4.25 5.23 -1.85
N VAL A 27 5.18 4.72 -2.68
CA VAL A 27 5.71 3.35 -2.52
C VAL A 27 6.56 3.21 -1.24
N MET A 28 7.32 4.26 -0.87
CA MET A 28 8.10 4.26 0.37
C MET A 28 7.18 4.20 1.61
N GLU A 29 6.06 4.92 1.61
CA GLU A 29 5.08 4.89 2.69
C GLU A 29 4.36 3.52 2.78
N VAL A 30 3.95 2.96 1.63
CA VAL A 30 3.26 1.66 1.56
C VAL A 30 4.13 0.50 2.05
N SER A 31 5.45 0.54 1.77
CA SER A 31 6.39 -0.49 2.21
C SER A 31 6.41 -0.68 3.74
N ARG A 32 6.06 0.36 4.50
CA ARG A 32 5.93 0.31 5.97
C ARG A 32 4.75 -0.54 6.44
N THR A 33 3.78 -0.82 5.57
CA THR A 33 2.57 -1.62 5.89
C THR A 33 2.82 -3.13 5.78
N SER A 34 3.97 -3.55 5.25
CA SER A 34 4.35 -4.97 5.06
C SER A 34 4.48 -5.77 6.37
N HIS A 35 4.51 -5.12 7.53
CA HIS A 35 4.58 -5.77 8.85
C HIS A 35 3.41 -6.71 9.18
N ILE A 36 2.27 -6.57 8.50
CA ILE A 36 1.07 -7.41 8.75
C ILE A 36 1.28 -8.83 8.23
N GLN A 37 1.96 -8.98 7.09
CA GLN A 37 2.24 -10.29 6.50
C GLN A 37 3.29 -11.07 7.31
N ASP A 38 4.31 -10.38 7.84
CA ASP A 38 5.30 -10.98 8.73
C ASP A 38 4.66 -11.48 10.04
N ARG A 39 3.73 -10.70 10.61
CA ARG A 39 3.01 -11.09 11.82
C ARG A 39 2.16 -12.34 11.59
N HIS A 40 1.44 -12.42 10.49
CA HIS A 40 0.62 -13.58 10.17
C HIS A 40 1.48 -14.83 9.92
N ASN A 41 2.61 -14.68 9.21
CA ASN A 41 3.52 -15.78 8.96
C ASN A 41 4.13 -16.35 10.25
N GLN A 42 4.50 -15.49 11.21
CA GLN A 42 4.97 -15.93 12.53
C GLN A 42 3.90 -16.70 13.31
N VAL A 43 2.64 -16.27 13.23
CA VAL A 43 1.51 -16.95 13.89
C VAL A 43 1.30 -18.35 13.29
N LEU A 44 1.30 -18.49 11.97
CA LEU A 44 1.16 -19.78 11.27
C LEU A 44 2.29 -20.77 11.59
N ILE A 45 3.52 -20.29 11.75
CA ILE A 45 4.66 -21.13 12.17
C ILE A 45 4.37 -21.79 13.53
N SER A 46 3.82 -21.05 14.49
CA SER A 46 3.49 -21.57 15.82
C SER A 46 2.35 -22.60 15.80
N TYR A 47 1.35 -22.41 14.94
CA TYR A 47 0.25 -23.36 14.76
C TYR A 47 0.69 -24.64 14.05
N ARG A 48 1.51 -24.54 12.99
CA ARG A 48 2.07 -25.70 12.28
C ARG A 48 2.96 -26.54 13.19
N ALA A 49 3.77 -25.90 14.02
CA ALA A 49 4.57 -26.59 15.02
C ALA A 49 3.70 -27.38 16.01
N LYS A 50 2.59 -26.79 16.48
CA LYS A 50 1.66 -27.44 17.40
C LYS A 50 0.94 -28.65 16.78
N ILE A 51 0.55 -28.57 15.51
CA ILE A 51 -0.02 -29.73 14.79
C ILE A 51 1.00 -30.87 14.74
N LYS A 52 2.25 -30.57 14.37
CA LYS A 52 3.30 -31.59 14.26
C LYS A 52 3.57 -32.31 15.59
N ASP A 53 3.56 -31.56 16.70
CA ASP A 53 3.69 -32.08 18.06
C ASP A 53 2.50 -32.97 18.47
N LEU A 54 1.27 -32.54 18.16
CA LEU A 54 0.05 -33.30 18.46
C LEU A 54 -0.11 -34.57 17.60
N GLU A 55 0.38 -34.57 16.36
CA GLU A 55 0.36 -35.74 15.47
C GLU A 55 1.48 -36.75 15.80
N HIS A 56 2.62 -36.29 16.32
CA HIS A 56 3.79 -37.13 16.61
C HIS A 56 4.41 -36.83 17.99
N PRO A 57 3.68 -37.11 19.09
CA PRO A 57 4.05 -36.67 20.45
C PRO A 57 5.36 -37.26 21.00
N ASP A 58 5.91 -38.31 20.37
CA ASP A 58 6.99 -39.13 20.95
C ASP A 58 8.29 -39.15 20.13
N LYS A 59 8.35 -38.46 18.97
CA LYS A 59 9.56 -38.49 18.11
C LYS A 59 10.30 -37.17 17.94
N ASP A 60 9.61 -36.04 18.04
CA ASP A 60 10.19 -34.72 17.73
C ASP A 60 9.62 -33.64 18.67
N ALA A 61 9.59 -33.88 19.99
CA ALA A 61 9.30 -32.81 20.95
C ALA A 61 10.31 -31.69 20.74
N THR A 62 9.92 -30.67 19.96
CA THR A 62 10.86 -29.72 19.38
C THR A 62 11.27 -28.76 20.48
N HIS A 63 12.32 -29.13 21.22
CA HIS A 63 12.87 -28.35 22.31
C HIS A 63 13.31 -27.00 21.76
N GLY A 64 12.58 -25.93 22.12
CA GLY A 64 12.89 -24.56 21.70
C GLY A 64 11.77 -23.83 20.94
N ILE A 65 10.66 -24.49 20.59
CA ILE A 65 9.50 -23.77 20.04
C ILE A 65 8.76 -23.09 21.19
N LEU A 66 8.89 -21.76 21.27
CA LEU A 66 8.04 -20.90 22.08
C LEU A 66 6.62 -21.00 21.52
N TYR A 67 5.83 -21.91 22.09
CA TYR A 67 4.39 -21.92 21.86
C TYR A 67 3.87 -20.56 22.28
N SER A 68 3.23 -19.86 21.34
CA SER A 68 2.57 -18.61 21.67
C SER A 68 1.48 -18.91 22.71
N MET A 69 1.20 -17.95 23.60
CA MET A 69 0.13 -18.07 24.60
C MET A 69 -1.23 -18.41 23.95
N ARG A 70 -1.35 -18.15 22.64
CA ARG A 70 -2.51 -18.46 21.80
C ARG A 70 -2.61 -19.94 21.40
N THR A 71 -1.53 -20.72 21.39
CA THR A 71 -1.57 -22.15 21.01
C THR A 71 -1.48 -23.12 22.18
N SER A 72 -1.20 -22.63 23.40
CA SER A 72 -1.01 -23.45 24.60
C SER A 72 -2.28 -24.13 25.12
N HIS A 73 -3.45 -23.55 24.86
CA HIS A 73 -4.74 -24.09 25.30
C HIS A 73 -5.32 -25.15 24.36
N LEU A 74 -4.76 -25.30 23.15
CA LEU A 74 -5.25 -26.22 22.13
C LEU A 74 -4.69 -27.62 22.37
N ARG A 75 -5.58 -28.60 22.50
CA ARG A 75 -5.25 -29.98 22.90
C ARG A 75 -5.41 -30.99 21.78
N THR A 76 -6.16 -30.66 20.73
CA THR A 76 -6.42 -31.57 19.61
C THR A 76 -6.06 -30.94 18.26
N VAL A 77 -5.74 -31.79 17.28
CA VAL A 77 -5.42 -31.34 15.91
C VAL A 77 -6.61 -30.61 15.27
N ASP A 78 -7.84 -31.04 15.57
CA ASP A 78 -9.05 -30.39 15.04
C ASP A 78 -9.28 -28.99 15.64
N GLU A 79 -9.03 -28.80 16.94
CA GLU A 79 -9.03 -27.48 17.57
C GLU A 79 -7.97 -26.57 16.92
N VAL A 80 -6.76 -27.07 16.69
CA VAL A 80 -5.70 -26.30 16.02
C VAL A 80 -6.08 -25.95 14.57
N LYS A 81 -6.65 -26.89 13.81
CA LYS A 81 -7.14 -26.63 12.44
C LYS A 81 -8.26 -25.60 12.41
N SER A 82 -9.19 -25.63 13.37
CA SER A 82 -10.23 -24.61 13.49
C SER A 82 -9.66 -23.23 13.82
N ALA A 83 -8.66 -23.15 14.71
CA ALA A 83 -7.99 -21.91 15.05
C ALA A 83 -7.19 -21.32 13.88
N ILE A 84 -6.56 -22.17 13.05
CA ILE A 84 -5.92 -21.74 11.79
C ILE A 84 -6.97 -21.17 10.83
N ARG A 85 -8.10 -21.87 10.61
CA ARG A 85 -9.18 -21.37 9.74
C ARG A 85 -9.74 -20.03 10.20
N GLN A 86 -9.85 -19.85 11.52
CA GLN A 86 -10.29 -18.58 12.10
C GLN A 86 -9.24 -17.48 11.88
N ALA A 87 -7.96 -17.78 12.11
CA ALA A 87 -6.86 -16.85 11.85
C ALA A 87 -6.71 -16.50 10.36
N ASP A 88 -6.98 -17.44 9.45
CA ASP A 88 -7.00 -17.23 8.01
C ASP A 88 -8.17 -16.33 7.60
N ALA A 89 -9.37 -16.53 8.17
CA ALA A 89 -10.53 -15.69 7.91
C ALA A 89 -10.32 -14.25 8.40
N GLU A 90 -9.75 -14.10 9.60
CA GLU A 90 -9.39 -12.80 10.18
C GLU A 90 -8.30 -12.10 9.35
N TYR A 91 -7.32 -12.87 8.86
CA TYR A 91 -6.30 -12.36 7.94
C TYR A 91 -6.86 -11.96 6.57
N GLU A 92 -7.83 -12.70 6.04
CA GLU A 92 -8.50 -12.36 4.77
C GLU A 92 -9.34 -11.08 4.90
N GLU A 93 -9.98 -10.88 6.05
CA GLU A 93 -10.70 -9.65 6.38
C GLU A 93 -9.73 -8.47 6.53
N ASP A 94 -8.62 -8.65 7.24
CA ASP A 94 -7.55 -7.65 7.36
C ASP A 94 -6.91 -7.33 5.99
N LEU A 95 -6.73 -8.32 5.11
CA LEU A 95 -6.28 -8.13 3.74
C LEU A 95 -7.27 -7.31 2.91
N LYS A 96 -8.58 -7.56 3.05
CA LYS A 96 -9.61 -6.76 2.38
C LYS A 96 -9.62 -5.33 2.90
N ASN A 97 -9.48 -5.13 4.20
CA ASN A 97 -9.34 -3.80 4.80
C ASN A 97 -8.04 -3.11 4.37
N LEU A 98 -6.94 -3.85 4.20
CA LEU A 98 -5.69 -3.35 3.66
C LEU A 98 -5.83 -2.90 2.21
N LEU A 99 -6.45 -3.71 1.34
CA LEU A 99 -6.74 -3.31 -0.04
C LEU A 99 -7.61 -2.05 -0.08
N TRP A 100 -8.60 -1.96 0.81
CA TRP A 100 -9.44 -0.78 0.92
C TRP A 100 -8.65 0.46 1.36
N THR A 101 -7.73 0.28 2.31
CA THR A 101 -6.88 1.36 2.84
C THR A 101 -5.84 1.80 1.81
N GLN A 102 -5.19 0.86 1.11
CA GLN A 102 -4.26 1.13 0.03
C GLN A 102 -4.96 1.82 -1.14
N THR A 103 -6.16 1.37 -1.52
CA THR A 103 -6.96 2.01 -2.58
C THR A 103 -7.32 3.43 -2.20
N LYS A 104 -7.71 3.68 -0.94
CA LYS A 104 -7.94 5.04 -0.43
C LYS A 104 -6.68 5.90 -0.47
N GLN A 105 -5.53 5.36 -0.07
CA GLN A 105 -4.27 6.09 -0.13
C GLN A 105 -3.86 6.43 -1.56
N ILE A 106 -3.94 5.48 -2.49
CA ILE A 106 -3.66 5.70 -3.92
C ILE A 106 -4.63 6.71 -4.51
N ALA A 107 -5.93 6.59 -4.20
CA ALA A 107 -6.95 7.54 -4.66
C ALA A 107 -6.70 8.94 -4.11
N PHE A 108 -6.34 9.06 -2.82
CA PHE A 108 -6.00 10.33 -2.21
C PHE A 108 -4.75 10.95 -2.82
N LEU A 109 -3.68 10.18 -3.03
CA LEU A 109 -2.47 10.61 -3.72
C LEU A 109 -2.77 11.08 -5.16
N PHE A 110 -3.63 10.36 -5.87
CA PHE A 110 -4.04 10.72 -7.22
C PHE A 110 -4.85 12.03 -7.25
N VAL A 111 -5.78 12.22 -6.30
CA VAL A 111 -6.56 13.45 -6.15
C VAL A 111 -5.65 14.62 -5.76
N ALA A 112 -4.74 14.43 -4.81
CA ALA A 112 -3.78 15.45 -4.39
C ALA A 112 -2.84 15.86 -5.54
N TRP A 113 -2.33 14.88 -6.29
CA TRP A 113 -1.47 15.10 -7.46
C TRP A 113 -2.22 15.83 -8.58
N SER A 114 -3.38 15.31 -9.00
CA SER A 114 -4.19 15.92 -10.05
C SER A 114 -4.67 17.34 -9.68
N GLY A 115 -5.05 17.54 -8.41
CA GLY A 115 -5.36 18.87 -7.87
C GLY A 115 -4.18 19.83 -7.92
N GLY A 116 -2.99 19.36 -7.53
CA GLY A 116 -1.75 20.14 -7.64
C GLY A 116 -1.40 20.51 -9.08
N CYS A 117 -1.53 19.57 -10.02
CA CYS A 117 -1.33 19.83 -11.45
C CYS A 117 -2.31 20.86 -12.00
N LEU A 118 -3.60 20.77 -11.63
CA LEU A 118 -4.62 21.72 -12.06
C LEU A 118 -4.36 23.12 -11.52
N LEU A 119 -3.98 23.25 -10.25
CA LEU A 119 -3.64 24.53 -9.63
C LEU A 119 -2.43 25.18 -10.31
N LEU A 120 -1.36 24.41 -10.52
CA LEU A 120 -0.17 24.88 -11.23
C LEU A 120 -0.49 25.30 -12.67
N TYR A 121 -1.29 24.51 -13.38
CA TYR A 121 -1.71 24.84 -14.74
C TYR A 121 -2.54 26.14 -14.78
N GLY A 122 -3.48 26.30 -13.85
CA GLY A 122 -4.25 27.53 -13.67
C GLY A 122 -3.34 28.73 -13.40
N PHE A 123 -2.34 28.57 -12.52
CA PHE A 123 -1.37 29.62 -12.24
C PHE A 123 -0.56 30.01 -13.48
N GLY A 124 -0.12 29.04 -14.27
CA GLY A 124 0.57 29.27 -15.54
C GLY A 124 -0.28 30.01 -16.57
N LEU A 125 -1.58 29.72 -16.64
CA LEU A 125 -2.53 30.47 -17.47
C LEU A 125 -2.68 31.91 -16.97
N THR A 126 -2.80 32.12 -15.66
CA THR A 126 -2.91 33.46 -15.06
C THR A 126 -1.67 34.29 -15.34
N CYS A 127 -0.46 33.74 -15.17
CA CYS A 127 0.78 34.43 -15.52
C CYS A 127 0.87 34.77 -17.01
N ASN A 128 0.45 33.88 -17.90
CA ASN A 128 0.44 34.14 -19.35
C ASN A 128 -0.60 35.21 -19.74
N TRP A 129 -1.75 35.22 -19.08
CA TRP A 129 -2.77 36.24 -19.26
C TRP A 129 -2.27 37.62 -18.82
N VAL A 130 -1.67 37.70 -17.63
CA VAL A 130 -1.03 38.92 -17.12
C VAL A 130 0.09 39.38 -18.06
N TYR A 131 0.98 38.48 -18.48
CA TYR A 131 2.06 38.81 -19.42
C TYR A 131 1.54 39.35 -20.75
N ARG A 132 0.47 38.77 -21.30
CA ARG A 132 -0.20 39.29 -22.51
C ARG A 132 -0.78 40.68 -22.29
N GLY A 133 -1.39 40.94 -21.14
CA GLY A 133 -1.97 42.24 -20.81
C GLY A 133 -0.92 43.37 -20.71
N PHE A 134 0.33 43.03 -20.36
CA PHE A 134 1.43 43.98 -20.28
C PHE A 134 2.33 44.01 -21.53
N ARG A 135 2.00 43.27 -22.59
CA ARG A 135 2.82 43.26 -23.80
C ARG A 135 2.49 44.53 -24.62
N PRO A 136 3.43 45.49 -24.78
CA PRO A 136 3.19 46.61 -25.67
C PRO A 136 3.02 46.07 -27.08
N GLU A 137 1.95 46.48 -27.75
CA GLU A 137 1.79 46.26 -29.18
C GLU A 137 3.03 46.84 -29.84
N LYS A 138 3.75 46.02 -30.61
CA LYS A 138 4.95 46.47 -31.29
C LYS A 138 4.53 47.57 -32.26
N ALA A 139 4.82 48.83 -31.91
CA ALA A 139 4.82 49.96 -32.81
C ALA A 139 5.90 49.80 -33.89
#